data_AF-B1C7K0-F1
#
_entry.id   AF-B1C7K0-F1
#
_cell.length_a   1.000
_cell.length_b   1.000
_cell.length_c   1.000
_cell.angle_alpha   90.00
_cell.angle_beta   90.00
_cell.angle_gamma   90.00
#
_symmetry.space_group_name_H-M   'P 1'
#
loop_
_entity.id
_entity.type
_entity.pdbx_description
1 polymer ?
#
loop_
_entity_poly.entity_id
_entity_poly.type
_entity_poly.pdbx_seq_one_letter_code
_entity_poly.pdbx_strand_id
1 'polypeptide(L)'
;MKKWTEAEEKYLKERWGKDIASKIGEKLNKSTDTVRMKALRMGLIKSEKDKKRNCRGCVFLGRLGSGEKYCDYMVLTGERRGCDVEECDKKMTRKEAPKELLKKINKRKELSLH
;
A
#
# COMPACT_ATOMS: atom_id res chain seq x y z
N MET A 1 -2.65 -1.90 -30.08
CA MET A 1 -2.56 -1.06 -28.86
C MET A 1 -2.79 0.40 -29.24
N LYS A 2 -3.79 1.10 -28.67
CA LYS A 2 -3.94 2.55 -28.87
C LYS A 2 -2.73 3.27 -28.23
N LYS A 3 -2.04 4.12 -29.00
CA LYS A 3 -0.96 4.97 -28.49
C LYS A 3 -1.53 6.00 -27.51
N TRP A 4 -0.74 6.34 -26.50
CA TRP A 4 -1.01 7.47 -25.61
C TRP A 4 -0.44 8.73 -26.26
N THR A 5 -1.20 9.82 -26.25
CA THR A 5 -0.71 11.15 -26.63
C THR A 5 -0.20 11.91 -25.41
N GLU A 6 0.65 12.92 -25.62
CA GLU A 6 1.14 13.79 -24.55
C GLU A 6 0.00 14.47 -23.78
N ALA A 7 -1.07 14.87 -24.48
CA ALA A 7 -2.26 15.47 -23.85
C ALA A 7 -2.99 14.47 -22.93
N GLU A 8 -3.11 13.20 -23.34
CA GLU A 8 -3.71 12.16 -22.51
C GLU A 8 -2.84 11.83 -21.29
N GLU A 9 -1.52 11.82 -21.46
CA GLU A 9 -0.57 11.61 -20.36
C GLU A 9 -0.59 12.78 -19.36
N LYS A 10 -0.63 14.01 -19.86
CA LYS A 10 -0.76 15.22 -19.04
C LYS A 10 -2.08 15.20 -18.26
N TYR A 11 -3.20 14.91 -18.92
CA TYR A 11 -4.50 14.79 -18.27
C TYR A 11 -4.49 13.68 -17.21
N LEU A 12 -3.94 12.50 -17.53
CA LEU A 12 -3.79 11.42 -16.57
C LEU A 12 -3.02 11.89 -15.34
N LYS A 13 -1.85 12.51 -15.52
CA LYS A 13 -1.01 13.01 -14.41
C LYS A 13 -1.73 14.06 -13.55
N GLU A 14 -2.46 14.97 -14.17
CA GLU A 14 -3.17 16.05 -13.46
C GLU A 14 -4.39 15.57 -12.66
N ARG A 15 -5.04 14.49 -13.12
CA ARG A 15 -6.25 13.92 -12.52
C ARG A 15 -5.99 12.70 -11.63
N TRP A 16 -4.86 12.01 -11.79
CA TRP A 16 -4.52 10.83 -11.00
C TRP A 16 -4.46 11.19 -9.50
N GLY A 17 -5.23 10.47 -8.68
CA GLY A 17 -5.41 10.77 -7.25
C GLY A 17 -6.53 11.79 -6.93
N LYS A 18 -7.03 12.54 -7.93
CA LYS A 18 -8.20 13.42 -7.80
C LYS A 18 -9.49 12.78 -8.30
N ASP A 19 -9.39 11.97 -9.35
CA ASP A 19 -10.48 11.14 -9.88
C ASP A 19 -10.14 9.65 -9.77
N ILE A 20 -11.17 8.82 -9.73
CA ILE A 20 -11.04 7.37 -9.86
C ILE A 20 -10.67 6.97 -11.30
N ALA A 21 -9.91 5.89 -11.44
CA ALA A 21 -9.37 5.45 -12.73
C ALA A 21 -10.45 5.17 -13.80
N SER A 22 -11.66 4.75 -13.40
CA SER A 22 -12.78 4.53 -14.33
C SER A 22 -13.25 5.84 -14.96
N LYS A 23 -13.43 6.89 -14.16
CA LYS A 23 -13.83 8.24 -14.62
C LYS A 23 -12.78 8.86 -15.55
N ILE A 24 -11.49 8.66 -15.23
CA ILE A 24 -10.40 9.07 -16.12
C ILE A 24 -10.45 8.27 -17.43
N GLY A 25 -10.72 6.96 -17.35
CA GLY A 25 -10.88 6.07 -18.49
C GLY A 25 -12.02 6.50 -19.42
N GLU A 26 -13.18 6.83 -18.87
CA GLU A 26 -14.33 7.37 -19.60
C GLU A 26 -13.95 8.64 -20.36
N LYS A 27 -13.28 9.60 -19.69
CA LYS A 27 -12.86 10.85 -20.34
C LYS A 27 -11.84 10.64 -21.46
N LEU A 28 -10.94 9.67 -21.30
CA LEU A 28 -9.89 9.36 -22.27
C LEU A 28 -10.29 8.28 -23.29
N ASN A 29 -11.51 7.75 -23.21
CA ASN A 29 -11.98 6.61 -23.99
C ASN A 29 -11.00 5.40 -23.92
N LYS A 30 -10.60 5.04 -22.70
CA LYS A 30 -9.73 3.91 -22.37
C LYS A 30 -10.32 3.08 -21.24
N SER A 31 -10.05 1.77 -21.22
CA SER A 31 -10.47 0.92 -20.10
C SER A 31 -9.74 1.30 -18.81
N THR A 32 -10.40 1.10 -17.67
CA THR A 32 -9.84 1.35 -16.33
C THR A 32 -8.45 0.71 -16.16
N ASP A 33 -8.26 -0.52 -16.64
CA ASP A 33 -6.99 -1.23 -16.51
C ASP A 33 -5.90 -0.64 -17.41
N THR A 34 -6.25 -0.15 -18.60
CA THR A 34 -5.31 0.58 -19.46
C THR A 34 -4.81 1.85 -18.77
N VAL A 35 -5.69 2.57 -18.09
CA VAL A 35 -5.34 3.77 -17.31
C VAL A 35 -4.43 3.41 -16.14
N ARG A 36 -4.77 2.37 -15.36
CA ARG A 36 -3.93 1.89 -14.24
C ARG A 36 -2.54 1.47 -14.71
N MET A 37 -2.45 0.69 -15.78
CA MET A 37 -1.18 0.25 -16.33
C MET A 37 -0.33 1.42 -16.84
N LYS A 38 -0.95 2.43 -17.44
CA LYS A 38 -0.23 3.64 -17.84
C LYS A 38 0.27 4.42 -16.63
N ALA A 39 -0.59 4.64 -15.64
CA ALA A 39 -0.23 5.35 -14.41
C ALA A 39 0.91 4.64 -13.66
N LEU A 40 0.93 3.31 -13.63
CA LEU A 40 2.06 2.53 -13.12
C LEU A 40 3.35 2.79 -13.92
N ARG A 41 3.30 2.71 -15.27
CA ARG A 41 4.46 2.98 -16.13
C ARG A 41 4.98 4.43 -16.04
N MET A 42 4.09 5.37 -15.72
CA MET A 42 4.42 6.78 -15.47
C MET A 42 4.89 7.04 -14.04
N GLY A 43 4.97 6.03 -13.16
CA GLY A 43 5.34 6.19 -11.76
C GLY A 43 4.29 6.92 -10.90
N LEU A 44 3.07 7.12 -11.42
CA LEU A 44 1.95 7.69 -10.68
C LEU A 44 1.31 6.69 -9.69
N ILE A 45 1.55 5.40 -9.93
CA ILE A 45 1.27 4.33 -8.98
C ILE A 45 2.62 3.77 -8.54
N LYS A 46 2.83 3.72 -7.22
CA LYS A 46 3.94 2.97 -6.66
C LYS A 46 3.71 1.48 -6.92
N SER A 47 4.71 0.82 -7.49
CA SER A 47 4.66 -0.60 -7.78
C SER A 47 4.37 -1.39 -6.49
N GLU A 48 3.84 -2.61 -6.62
CA GLU A 48 3.83 -3.56 -5.48
C GLU A 48 5.22 -3.75 -4.85
N LYS A 49 6.31 -3.42 -5.55
CA LYS A 49 7.69 -3.55 -5.05
C LYS A 49 8.10 -2.35 -4.18
N ASP A 50 7.36 -1.25 -4.25
CA ASP A 50 7.45 -0.11 -3.31
C ASP A 50 6.78 -0.42 -1.97
N LYS A 51 6.39 -1.68 -1.73
CA LYS A 51 6.06 -2.27 -0.42
C LYS A 51 7.16 -1.97 0.61
N LYS A 52 7.04 -0.80 1.22
CA LYS A 52 7.46 -0.40 2.57
C LYS A 52 8.85 -0.87 2.98
N ARG A 53 9.89 -0.38 2.29
CA ARG A 53 11.29 -0.53 2.73
C ARG A 53 11.48 -0.16 4.21
N ASN A 54 10.74 0.83 4.72
CA ASN A 54 10.77 1.26 6.12
C ASN A 54 10.08 0.29 7.09
N CYS A 55 9.05 -0.42 6.66
CA CYS A 55 8.40 -1.43 7.50
C CYS A 55 9.16 -2.75 7.58
N ARG A 56 10.15 -3.00 6.69
CA ARG A 56 11.01 -4.19 6.82
C ARG A 56 11.67 -4.24 8.19
N GLY A 57 11.49 -5.34 8.90
CA GLY A 57 12.00 -5.53 10.26
C GLY A 57 11.16 -4.87 11.37
N CYS A 58 10.08 -4.17 11.03
CA CYS A 58 9.13 -3.67 12.02
C CYS A 58 8.36 -4.84 12.65
N VAL A 59 8.19 -4.81 13.98
CA VAL A 59 7.47 -5.82 14.75
C VAL A 59 6.00 -5.95 14.33
N PHE A 60 5.44 -4.87 13.81
CA PHE A 60 4.07 -4.81 13.30
C PHE A 60 3.94 -5.23 11.83
N LEU A 61 5.01 -5.62 11.13
CA LEU A 61 4.89 -6.09 9.75
C LEU A 61 4.42 -7.56 9.74
N GLY A 62 3.12 -7.75 9.54
CA GLY A 62 2.45 -9.05 9.47
C GLY A 62 2.30 -9.59 8.04
N ARG A 63 1.82 -10.84 7.92
CA ARG A 63 1.44 -11.48 6.64
C ARG A 63 0.06 -12.14 6.77
N LEU A 64 -0.80 -11.93 5.78
CA LEU A 64 -2.08 -12.61 5.66
C LEU A 64 -1.86 -14.05 5.14
N GLY A 65 -2.88 -14.90 5.23
CA GLY A 65 -2.85 -16.25 4.66
C GLY A 65 -2.59 -16.25 3.14
N SER A 66 -3.00 -15.19 2.43
CA SER A 66 -2.68 -14.92 1.02
C SER A 66 -1.20 -14.61 0.75
N GLY A 67 -0.39 -14.40 1.80
CA GLY A 67 1.00 -13.96 1.71
C GLY A 67 1.18 -12.43 1.63
N GLU A 68 0.10 -11.67 1.55
CA GLU A 68 0.13 -10.21 1.51
C GLU A 68 0.62 -9.60 2.83
N LYS A 69 1.46 -8.57 2.76
CA LYS A 69 2.03 -7.89 3.93
C LYS A 69 1.10 -6.77 4.42
N TYR A 70 0.90 -6.67 5.73
CA TYR A 70 0.09 -5.60 6.34
C TYR A 70 0.70 -5.12 7.67
N CYS A 71 0.11 -4.06 8.25
CA CYS A 71 0.52 -3.51 9.53
C CYS A 71 -0.38 -4.04 10.65
N ASP A 72 0.13 -4.92 11.50
CA ASP A 72 -0.55 -5.48 12.67
C ASP A 72 -1.00 -4.40 13.66
N TYR A 73 -0.37 -3.22 13.68
CA TYR A 73 -0.79 -2.13 14.57
C TYR A 73 -2.26 -1.77 14.37
N MET A 74 -2.69 -1.63 13.11
CA MET A 74 -4.08 -1.29 12.79
C MET A 74 -5.03 -2.40 13.23
N VAL A 75 -4.62 -3.66 13.07
CA VAL A 75 -5.45 -4.80 13.46
C VAL A 75 -5.54 -4.96 14.97
N LEU A 76 -4.45 -4.71 15.70
CA LEU A 76 -4.38 -4.87 17.15
C LEU A 76 -5.04 -3.72 17.91
N THR A 77 -5.03 -2.52 17.35
CA THR A 77 -5.50 -1.30 18.03
C THR A 77 -6.79 -0.75 17.46
N GLY A 78 -7.20 -1.17 16.26
CA GLY A 78 -8.30 -0.55 15.51
C GLY A 78 -7.94 0.82 14.91
N GLU A 79 -6.76 1.36 15.20
CA GLU A 79 -6.37 2.71 14.82
C GLU A 79 -5.23 2.72 13.80
N ARG A 80 -5.20 3.75 12.97
CA ARG A 80 -4.02 4.02 12.14
C ARG A 80 -2.91 4.57 13.03
N ARG A 81 -1.76 3.89 13.05
CA ARG A 81 -0.55 4.31 13.77
C ARG A 81 -0.08 5.74 13.46
N GLY A 82 -0.50 6.26 12.29
CA GLY A 82 -0.12 7.59 11.82
C GLY A 82 1.35 7.69 11.42
N CYS A 83 2.05 6.57 11.20
CA CYS A 83 3.39 6.59 10.61
C CYS A 83 3.27 6.86 9.11
N ASP A 84 4.05 7.82 8.62
CA ASP A 84 4.20 8.00 7.18
C ASP A 84 4.85 6.74 6.58
N VAL A 85 4.32 6.29 5.45
CA VAL A 85 4.74 5.03 4.81
C VAL A 85 6.13 5.19 4.16
N GLU A 86 6.49 6.42 3.80
CA GLU A 86 7.75 6.86 3.21
C GLU A 86 8.78 7.30 4.25
N GLU A 87 8.33 7.73 5.44
CA GLU A 87 9.17 8.13 6.59
C GLU A 87 8.58 7.61 7.91
N CYS A 88 9.04 6.45 8.39
CA CYS A 88 8.52 5.85 9.63
C CYS A 88 9.46 6.14 10.81
N ASP A 89 9.14 7.19 11.56
CA ASP A 89 9.77 7.57 12.84
C ASP A 89 9.46 6.58 13.98
N LYS A 90 8.31 5.89 13.90
CA LYS A 90 7.84 4.96 14.93
C LYS A 90 8.32 3.51 14.69
N LYS A 91 9.32 3.25 13.87
CA LYS A 91 9.77 1.87 13.62
C LYS A 91 10.23 1.22 14.92
N MET A 92 9.78 -0.02 15.15
CA MET A 92 10.14 -0.80 16.34
C MET A 92 10.48 -2.22 15.89
N THR A 93 11.66 -2.69 16.23
CA THR A 93 12.08 -4.07 15.97
C THR A 93 11.59 -4.99 17.08
N ARG A 94 11.67 -6.31 16.86
CA ARG A 94 11.37 -7.29 17.93
C ARG A 94 12.26 -7.15 19.17
N LYS A 95 13.49 -6.64 19.02
CA LYS A 95 14.42 -6.44 20.13
C LYS A 95 13.99 -5.26 21.02
N GLU A 96 13.43 -4.22 20.41
CA GLU A 96 12.97 -3.00 21.10
C GLU A 96 11.53 -3.14 21.63
N ALA A 97 10.77 -4.10 21.13
CA ALA A 97 9.35 -4.25 21.46
C ALA A 97 9.13 -4.77 22.90
N PRO A 98 8.18 -4.19 23.65
CA PRO A 98 7.79 -4.72 24.97
C PRO A 98 7.30 -6.17 24.89
N LYS A 99 7.63 -6.99 25.90
CA LYS A 99 7.23 -8.41 25.96
C LYS A 99 5.71 -8.60 25.84
N GLU A 100 4.92 -7.74 26.48
CA GLU A 100 3.46 -7.80 26.41
C GLU A 100 2.91 -7.53 25.01
N LEU A 101 3.55 -6.65 24.24
CA LEU A 101 3.20 -6.42 22.85
C LEU A 101 3.49 -7.67 21.99
N LEU A 102 4.65 -8.30 22.21
CA LEU A 102 5.03 -9.53 21.48
C LEU A 102 4.04 -10.68 21.75
N LYS A 103 3.58 -10.85 23.00
CA LYS A 103 2.55 -11.83 23.35
C LYS A 103 1.24 -11.58 22.60
N LYS A 104 0.77 -10.33 22.55
CA LYS A 104 -0.46 -9.95 21.80
C LYS A 104 -0.33 -10.26 20.31
N ILE A 105 0.81 -9.94 19.70
CA ILE A 105 1.08 -10.24 18.29
C ILE A 105 1.06 -11.74 18.01
N ASN A 106 1.70 -12.55 18.85
CA ASN A 106 1.77 -14.00 18.66
C ASN A 106 0.39 -14.66 18.82
N LYS A 107 -0.37 -14.30 19.87
CA LYS A 107 -1.74 -14.80 20.09
C LYS A 107 -2.66 -14.50 18.91
N ARG A 108 -2.53 -13.32 18.30
CA ARG A 108 -3.31 -12.93 17.10
C ARG A 108 -2.93 -13.77 15.87
N LYS A 109 -1.67 -14.15 15.71
CA LYS A 109 -1.23 -15.00 14.59
C LYS A 109 -1.83 -16.41 14.69
N GLU A 110 -1.90 -16.96 15.90
CA GLU A 110 -2.53 -18.26 16.16
C GLU A 110 -4.03 -18.22 15.82
N LEU A 111 -4.73 -17.14 16.19
CA LEU A 111 -6.16 -16.94 15.88
C LEU A 111 -6.46 -16.71 14.38
N SER A 112 -5.46 -16.40 13.56
CA SER A 112 -5.65 -16.16 12.11
C SER A 112 -5.32 -17.37 11.23
N LEU A 113 -4.97 -18.51 11.85
CA LEU A 113 -4.62 -19.77 11.19
C LEU A 113 -5.77 -20.80 11.22
N HIS A 114 -6.93 -20.41 11.77
CA HIS A 114 -8.18 -21.15 11.80
C HIS A 114 -9.28 -20.29 11.14
#